data_AF-A0A1H7YR27-F1
#
_entry.id   AF-A0A1H7YR27-F1
#
_cell.length_a   1.000
_cell.length_b   1.000
_cell.length_c   1.000
_cell.angle_alpha   90.00
_cell.angle_beta   90.00
_cell.angle_gamma   90.00
#
_symmetry.space_group_name_H-M   'P 1'
#
loop_
_entity.id
_entity.type
_entity.pdbx_description
1 polymer ?
#
loop_
_entity_poly.entity_id
_entity_poly.type
_entity_poly.pdbx_seq_one_letter_code
_entity_poly.pdbx_strand_id
1 'polypeptide(L)'
;MADPVTHPNATVAANLQDAASGQPLKPYDIRNGNGLEGTQSGTTAEGGPEHVADPTALGLNSTGWVGIAALVVLAGMVVWRVPAAIARMLDSRIQAVRSQLDEAGRLRAEAEALKAEYEARARAATADAETMRAHAKQEANEIIAKAKADAENLMTRRAKIAEDRIAAAEHGAIAEVRERAAEAAARAAALIIAERHDAGADRMMVDRAIAGLGRPH
;
A
#
# COMPACT_ATOMS: atom_id res chain seq x y z
N MET A 1 23.05 -25.83 14.64
CA MET A 1 22.78 -24.97 13.46
C MET A 1 23.39 -23.60 13.74
N ALA A 2 24.62 -23.37 13.27
CA ALA A 2 25.28 -22.07 13.20
C ALA A 2 26.53 -22.23 12.31
N ASP A 3 26.45 -21.74 11.07
CA ASP A 3 27.55 -21.77 10.10
C ASP A 3 28.54 -20.63 10.36
N PRO A 4 29.86 -20.84 10.21
CA PRO A 4 30.85 -19.77 10.33
C PRO A 4 30.92 -18.91 9.06
N VAL A 5 30.77 -17.60 9.24
CA VAL A 5 30.86 -16.57 8.21
C VAL A 5 32.31 -16.42 7.73
N THR A 6 32.59 -16.79 6.48
CA THR A 6 33.89 -16.60 5.83
C THR A 6 34.06 -15.13 5.43
N HIS A 7 35.04 -14.42 6.01
CA HIS A 7 35.29 -13.00 5.73
C HIS A 7 35.93 -12.78 4.34
N PRO A 8 35.39 -11.87 3.50
CA PRO A 8 35.89 -11.60 2.13
C PRO A 8 37.23 -10.85 2.07
N ASN A 9 37.75 -10.35 3.20
CA ASN A 9 38.99 -9.56 3.22
C ASN A 9 40.27 -10.42 3.17
N ALA A 10 40.21 -11.68 3.62
CA ALA A 10 41.40 -12.55 3.66
C ALA A 10 41.82 -13.02 2.26
N THR A 11 40.86 -13.27 1.37
CA THR A 11 41.11 -13.67 -0.03
C THR A 11 41.62 -12.52 -0.88
N VAL A 12 41.17 -11.28 -0.64
CA VAL A 12 41.67 -10.09 -1.34
C VAL A 12 43.12 -9.79 -0.95
N ALA A 13 43.48 -9.93 0.32
CA ALA A 13 44.86 -9.75 0.78
C ALA A 13 45.82 -10.80 0.17
N ALA A 14 45.40 -12.06 0.08
CA ALA A 14 46.18 -13.11 -0.55
C ALA A 14 46.43 -12.86 -2.05
N ASN A 15 45.41 -12.39 -2.79
CA ASN A 15 45.52 -12.09 -4.21
C ASN A 15 46.43 -10.87 -4.49
N LEU A 16 46.52 -9.92 -3.55
CA LEU A 16 47.40 -8.75 -3.65
C LEU A 16 48.87 -9.10 -3.37
N GLN A 17 49.12 -10.08 -2.48
CA GLN A 17 50.46 -10.59 -2.22
C GLN A 17 51.03 -11.32 -3.46
N ASP A 18 50.19 -12.11 -4.14
CA ASP A 18 50.57 -12.88 -5.34
C ASP A 18 50.89 -11.98 -6.54
N ALA A 19 50.16 -10.87 -6.68
CA ALA A 19 50.43 -9.84 -7.69
C ALA A 19 51.76 -9.09 -7.47
N ALA A 20 52.26 -9.01 -6.23
CA ALA A 20 53.54 -8.37 -5.92
C ALA A 20 54.75 -9.29 -6.19
N SER A 21 54.55 -10.61 -6.21
CA SER A 21 55.57 -11.61 -6.57
C SER A 21 55.55 -12.04 -8.04
N GLY A 22 54.60 -11.52 -8.83
CA GLY A 22 54.52 -11.79 -10.26
C GLY A 22 55.69 -11.17 -11.03
N GLN A 23 56.38 -11.98 -11.84
CA GLN A 23 57.39 -11.47 -12.78
C GLN A 23 56.76 -10.40 -13.69
N PRO A 24 57.42 -9.25 -13.93
CA PRO A 24 56.89 -8.24 -14.81
C PRO A 24 56.73 -8.83 -16.22
N LEU A 25 55.54 -8.65 -16.81
CA LEU A 25 55.24 -9.08 -18.17
C LEU A 25 56.26 -8.44 -19.13
N LYS A 26 57.02 -9.26 -19.85
CA LYS A 26 57.95 -8.79 -20.89
C LYS A 26 57.15 -8.02 -21.95
N PRO A 27 57.42 -6.73 -22.19
CA PRO A 27 56.75 -5.99 -23.24
C PRO A 27 57.24 -6.53 -24.60
N TYR A 28 56.32 -7.12 -25.36
CA TYR A 28 56.57 -7.47 -26.76
C TYR A 28 56.18 -6.29 -27.64
N ASP A 29 57.16 -5.75 -28.37
CA ASP A 29 56.95 -4.66 -29.32
C ASP A 29 56.27 -5.21 -30.59
N ILE A 30 54.97 -4.92 -30.73
CA ILE A 30 54.16 -5.32 -31.89
C ILE A 30 54.34 -4.39 -33.11
N ARG A 31 55.10 -3.29 -32.98
CA ARG A 31 55.25 -2.32 -34.07
C ARG A 31 56.27 -2.77 -35.13
N ASN A 32 57.14 -3.73 -34.79
CA ASN A 32 58.19 -4.25 -35.68
C ASN A 32 57.95 -5.72 -36.12
N GLY A 33 56.75 -6.26 -35.89
CA GLY A 33 56.38 -7.63 -36.30
C GLY A 33 56.90 -8.77 -35.40
N ASN A 34 57.65 -8.47 -34.34
CA ASN A 34 58.29 -9.46 -33.47
C ASN A 34 57.36 -10.11 -32.42
N GLY A 35 56.08 -9.70 -32.35
CA GLY A 35 55.07 -10.20 -31.38
C GLY A 35 53.99 -11.10 -31.97
N LEU A 36 54.14 -11.54 -33.24
CA LEU A 36 53.18 -12.36 -33.98
C LEU A 36 53.69 -13.79 -34.22
N GLU A 37 54.38 -14.39 -33.24
CA GLU A 37 54.77 -15.80 -33.31
C GLU A 37 53.74 -16.70 -32.60
N GLY A 38 52.51 -16.65 -33.09
CA GLY A 38 51.55 -17.73 -32.91
C GLY A 38 51.78 -18.77 -34.02
N THR A 39 52.45 -19.86 -33.68
CA THR A 39 52.56 -21.10 -34.48
C THR A 39 52.68 -20.88 -35.99
N GLN A 40 53.80 -20.30 -36.43
CA GLN A 40 54.23 -20.49 -37.80
C GLN A 40 54.56 -21.97 -37.97
N SER A 41 53.67 -22.72 -38.63
CA SER A 41 54.04 -24.01 -39.21
C SER A 41 55.15 -23.71 -40.21
N GLY A 42 56.39 -23.95 -39.80
CA GLY A 42 57.53 -23.89 -40.68
C GLY A 42 57.38 -24.93 -41.78
N THR A 43 56.88 -24.51 -42.93
CA THR A 43 57.25 -25.15 -44.20
C THR A 43 58.58 -24.54 -44.59
N THR A 44 59.65 -25.22 -44.20
CA THR A 44 60.95 -25.02 -44.84
C THR A 44 60.78 -25.48 -46.28
N ALA A 45 60.52 -24.52 -47.18
CA ALA A 45 60.69 -24.73 -48.61
C ALA A 45 62.19 -24.72 -48.88
N GLU A 46 62.81 -25.90 -48.86
CA GLU A 46 64.15 -26.08 -49.42
C GLU A 46 64.07 -25.89 -50.93
N GLY A 47 64.67 -24.80 -51.41
CA GLY A 47 64.87 -24.55 -52.82
C GLY A 47 66.13 -25.28 -53.33
N GLY A 48 65.92 -26.25 -54.21
CA GLY A 48 66.91 -26.75 -55.15
C GLY A 48 66.15 -27.37 -56.34
N PRO A 49 66.42 -26.97 -57.60
CA PRO A 49 65.78 -27.59 -58.76
C PRO A 49 66.45 -28.94 -59.01
N GLU A 50 66.06 -29.94 -58.25
CA GLU A 50 66.25 -31.33 -58.65
C GLU A 50 65.05 -31.73 -59.49
N HIS A 51 65.22 -31.71 -60.81
CA HIS A 51 64.30 -32.34 -61.75
C HIS A 51 64.36 -33.86 -61.58
N VAL A 52 63.82 -34.36 -60.48
CA VAL A 52 63.32 -35.73 -60.41
C VAL A 52 62.09 -35.73 -61.31
N ALA A 53 62.06 -36.61 -62.32
CA ALA A 53 60.90 -36.72 -63.21
C ALA A 53 59.65 -36.97 -62.36
N ASP A 54 58.82 -35.93 -62.21
CA ASP A 54 57.54 -36.03 -61.52
C ASP A 54 56.76 -37.17 -62.19
N PRO A 55 56.28 -38.19 -61.44
CA PRO A 55 55.48 -39.26 -62.01
C PRO A 55 54.21 -38.65 -62.61
N THR A 56 54.26 -38.41 -63.91
CA THR A 56 53.23 -37.73 -64.68
C THR A 56 52.22 -38.79 -65.10
N ALA A 57 51.17 -38.96 -64.32
CA ALA A 57 50.04 -39.79 -64.70
C ALA A 57 49.08 -38.93 -65.55
N LEU A 58 48.78 -39.39 -66.78
CA LEU A 58 47.81 -38.75 -67.70
C LEU A 58 48.14 -37.30 -68.08
N GLY A 59 49.41 -36.90 -68.11
CA GLY A 59 49.85 -35.57 -68.57
C GLY A 59 49.79 -34.45 -67.53
N LEU A 60 49.50 -34.78 -66.26
CA LEU A 60 49.45 -33.83 -65.15
C LEU A 60 50.57 -34.11 -64.14
N ASN A 61 51.24 -33.05 -63.69
CA ASN A 61 52.25 -33.12 -62.64
C ASN A 61 51.62 -33.29 -61.24
N SER A 62 52.45 -33.46 -60.21
CA SER A 62 52.01 -33.64 -58.82
C SER A 62 51.05 -32.53 -58.35
N THR A 63 51.35 -31.27 -58.67
CA THR A 63 50.49 -30.12 -58.36
C THR A 63 49.12 -30.18 -59.03
N GLY A 64 49.04 -30.67 -60.28
CA GLY A 64 47.79 -30.87 -61.00
C GLY A 64 46.88 -31.91 -60.32
N TRP A 65 47.44 -33.02 -59.86
CA TRP A 65 46.71 -34.04 -59.11
C TRP A 65 46.25 -33.56 -57.73
N VAL A 66 47.05 -32.75 -57.02
CA VAL A 66 46.64 -32.09 -55.76
C VAL A 66 45.48 -31.10 -56.02
N GLY A 67 45.54 -30.34 -57.11
CA GLY A 67 44.45 -29.45 -57.52
C GLY A 67 43.15 -30.22 -57.79
N ILE A 68 43.22 -31.36 -58.49
CA ILE A 68 42.07 -32.25 -58.73
C ILE A 68 41.55 -32.82 -57.41
N ALA A 69 42.42 -33.28 -56.51
CA ALA A 69 42.01 -33.79 -55.20
C ALA A 69 41.31 -32.70 -54.36
N ALA A 70 41.83 -31.47 -54.36
CA ALA A 70 41.18 -30.33 -53.71
C ALA A 70 39.82 -30.00 -54.33
N LEU A 71 39.69 -30.10 -55.65
CA LEU A 71 38.43 -29.90 -56.37
C LEU A 71 37.40 -30.99 -56.04
N VAL A 72 37.85 -32.26 -55.93
CA VAL A 72 36.99 -33.39 -55.51
C VAL A 72 36.52 -33.22 -54.06
N VAL A 73 37.40 -32.77 -53.15
CA VAL A 73 37.02 -32.48 -51.75
C VAL A 73 36.05 -31.29 -51.68
N LEU A 74 36.30 -30.22 -52.43
CA LEU A 74 35.41 -29.06 -52.49
C LEU A 74 34.04 -29.44 -53.08
N ALA A 75 34.01 -30.18 -54.18
CA ALA A 75 32.79 -30.69 -54.80
C ALA A 75 32.05 -31.64 -53.84
N GLY A 76 32.78 -32.53 -53.16
CA GLY A 76 32.24 -33.40 -52.11
C GLY A 76 31.60 -32.60 -50.97
N MET A 77 32.24 -31.52 -50.52
CA MET A 77 31.72 -30.63 -49.46
C MET A 77 30.44 -29.89 -49.90
N VAL A 78 30.36 -29.49 -51.17
CA VAL A 78 29.16 -28.88 -51.76
C VAL A 78 28.02 -29.90 -51.92
N VAL A 79 28.32 -31.11 -52.40
CA VAL A 79 27.35 -32.21 -52.54
C VAL A 79 26.83 -32.65 -51.17
N TRP A 80 27.67 -32.66 -50.14
CA TRP A 80 27.29 -32.91 -48.74
C TRP A 80 26.65 -31.70 -48.05
N ARG A 81 26.34 -30.62 -48.80
CA ARG A 81 25.55 -29.47 -48.34
C ARG A 81 26.09 -28.77 -47.09
N VAL A 82 27.38 -28.89 -46.80
CA VAL A 82 28.05 -28.20 -45.68
C VAL A 82 27.79 -26.68 -45.68
N PRO A 83 27.91 -25.94 -46.81
CA PRO A 83 27.61 -24.51 -46.81
C PRO A 83 26.14 -24.20 -46.48
N ALA A 84 25.20 -25.07 -46.87
CA ALA A 84 23.79 -24.91 -46.55
C ALA A 84 23.50 -25.17 -45.06
N ALA A 85 24.23 -26.07 -44.40
CA ALA A 85 24.11 -26.31 -42.96
C ALA A 85 24.58 -25.09 -42.13
N ILE A 86 25.69 -24.47 -42.53
CA ILE A 86 26.21 -23.25 -41.89
C ILE A 86 25.22 -22.10 -42.06
N ALA A 87 24.70 -21.89 -43.28
CA ALA A 87 23.69 -20.87 -43.54
C ALA A 87 22.42 -21.07 -42.70
N ARG A 88 21.93 -22.31 -42.58
CA ARG A 88 20.78 -22.64 -41.72
C ARG A 88 21.04 -22.38 -40.24
N MET A 89 22.25 -22.68 -39.73
CA MET A 89 22.60 -22.39 -38.34
C MET A 89 22.61 -20.88 -38.08
N LEU A 90 23.15 -20.09 -39.00
CA LEU A 90 23.17 -18.63 -38.89
C LEU A 90 21.74 -18.06 -38.95
N ASP A 91 20.91 -18.55 -39.87
CA ASP A 91 19.51 -18.14 -39.97
C ASP A 91 18.72 -18.50 -38.70
N SER A 92 18.92 -19.70 -38.15
CA SER A 92 18.34 -20.10 -36.87
C SER A 92 18.75 -19.19 -35.72
N ARG A 93 20.02 -18.76 -35.66
CA ARG A 93 20.48 -17.77 -34.67
C ARG A 93 19.82 -16.41 -34.87
N ILE A 94 19.70 -15.95 -36.12
CA ILE A 94 19.02 -14.68 -36.43
C ILE A 94 17.56 -14.73 -35.99
N GLN A 95 16.86 -15.82 -36.27
CA GLN A 95 15.47 -16.00 -35.85
C GLN A 95 15.33 -16.08 -34.33
N ALA A 96 16.24 -16.77 -33.65
CA ALA A 96 16.25 -16.80 -32.19
C ALA A 96 16.47 -15.40 -31.58
N VAL A 97 17.41 -14.62 -32.12
CA VAL A 97 17.66 -13.23 -31.65
C VAL A 97 16.46 -12.33 -31.94
N ARG A 98 15.84 -12.45 -33.13
CA ARG A 98 14.61 -11.70 -33.46
C ARG A 98 13.49 -12.03 -32.49
N SER A 99 13.24 -13.31 -32.24
CA SER A 99 12.26 -13.76 -31.25
C SER A 99 12.53 -13.20 -29.85
N GLN A 100 13.78 -13.17 -29.40
CA GLN A 100 14.14 -12.61 -28.10
C GLN A 100 13.94 -11.09 -28.04
N LEU A 101 14.25 -10.38 -29.13
CA LEU A 101 14.01 -8.93 -29.23
C LEU A 101 12.52 -8.60 -29.25
N ASP A 102 11.72 -9.38 -29.97
CA ASP A 102 10.26 -9.22 -30.03
C ASP A 102 9.63 -9.49 -28.65
N GLU A 103 10.09 -10.54 -27.96
CA GLU A 103 9.63 -10.87 -26.61
C GLU A 103 10.06 -9.81 -25.58
N ALA A 104 11.30 -9.31 -25.66
CA ALA A 104 11.77 -8.22 -24.82
C ALA A 104 10.99 -6.92 -25.09
N GLY A 105 10.68 -6.63 -26.35
CA GLY A 105 9.85 -5.50 -26.75
C GLY A 105 8.44 -5.60 -26.20
N ARG A 106 7.82 -6.78 -26.30
CA ARG A 106 6.51 -7.06 -25.71
C ARG A 106 6.53 -6.91 -24.19
N LEU A 107 7.52 -7.49 -23.51
CA LEU A 107 7.65 -7.40 -22.06
C LEU A 107 7.83 -5.96 -21.59
N ARG A 108 8.59 -5.16 -22.36
CA ARG A 108 8.73 -3.72 -22.09
C ARG A 108 7.40 -2.98 -22.26
N ALA A 109 6.67 -3.25 -23.34
CA ALA A 109 5.35 -2.64 -23.56
C ALA A 109 4.36 -3.03 -22.46
N GLU A 110 4.36 -4.29 -22.03
CA GLU A 110 3.55 -4.77 -20.90
C GLU A 110 3.95 -4.08 -19.58
N ALA A 111 5.25 -3.91 -19.31
CA ALA A 111 5.72 -3.21 -18.13
C ALA A 111 5.37 -1.71 -18.14
N GLU A 112 5.48 -1.05 -19.29
CA GLU A 112 5.11 0.36 -19.46
C GLU A 112 3.59 0.54 -19.31
N ALA A 113 2.78 -0.35 -19.87
CA ALA A 113 1.33 -0.35 -19.70
C ALA A 113 0.94 -0.57 -18.22
N LEU A 114 1.57 -1.54 -17.56
CA LEU A 114 1.33 -1.84 -16.15
C LEU A 114 1.71 -0.65 -15.26
N LYS A 115 2.86 0.00 -15.54
CA LYS A 115 3.27 1.21 -14.83
C LYS A 115 2.24 2.33 -14.98
N ALA A 116 1.78 2.59 -16.20
CA ALA A 116 0.76 3.61 -16.45
C ALA A 116 -0.55 3.30 -15.71
N GLU A 117 -0.96 2.03 -15.66
CA GLU A 117 -2.12 1.59 -14.91
C GLU A 117 -1.96 1.82 -13.41
N TYR A 118 -0.82 1.46 -12.82
CA TYR A 118 -0.55 1.70 -11.39
C TYR A 118 -0.46 3.18 -11.06
N GLU A 119 0.13 4.01 -11.92
CA GLU A 119 0.13 5.46 -11.73
C GLU A 119 -1.28 6.05 -11.78
N ALA A 120 -2.11 5.59 -12.72
CA ALA A 120 -3.52 5.99 -12.79
C ALA A 120 -4.30 5.54 -11.55
N ARG A 121 -4.11 4.29 -11.11
CA ARG A 121 -4.73 3.76 -9.88
C ARG A 121 -4.28 4.52 -8.64
N ALA A 122 -3.00 4.90 -8.53
CA ALA A 122 -2.50 5.69 -7.42
C ALA A 122 -3.11 7.11 -7.40
N ARG A 123 -3.24 7.76 -8.57
CA ARG A 123 -3.93 9.06 -8.68
C ARG A 123 -5.41 8.95 -8.33
N ALA A 124 -6.08 7.89 -8.78
CA ALA A 124 -7.48 7.66 -8.44
C ALA A 124 -7.66 7.40 -6.93
N ALA A 125 -6.81 6.59 -6.32
CA ALA A 125 -6.87 6.29 -4.89
C ALA A 125 -6.59 7.53 -4.01
N THR A 126 -5.68 8.41 -4.45
CA THR A 126 -5.41 9.66 -3.75
C THR A 126 -6.60 10.63 -3.85
N ALA A 127 -7.18 10.79 -5.04
CA ALA A 127 -8.39 11.60 -5.22
C ALA A 127 -9.60 11.06 -4.44
N ASP A 128 -9.77 9.74 -4.39
CA ASP A 128 -10.82 9.08 -3.61
C ASP A 128 -10.60 9.28 -2.10
N ALA A 129 -9.36 9.14 -1.61
CA ALA A 129 -9.03 9.42 -0.22
C ALA A 129 -9.28 10.89 0.17
N GLU A 130 -8.98 11.85 -0.72
CA GLU A 130 -9.29 13.26 -0.51
C GLU A 130 -10.81 13.50 -0.45
N THR A 131 -11.56 12.88 -1.36
CA THR A 131 -13.02 12.94 -1.40
C THR A 131 -13.63 12.34 -0.13
N MET A 132 -13.15 11.18 0.31
CA MET A 132 -13.56 10.53 1.54
C MET A 132 -13.27 11.39 2.77
N ARG A 133 -12.09 12.05 2.83
CA ARG A 133 -11.77 13.00 3.90
C ARG A 133 -12.67 14.23 3.89
N ALA A 134 -13.01 14.75 2.71
CA ALA A 134 -13.91 15.90 2.60
C ALA A 134 -15.32 15.53 3.09
N HIS A 135 -15.86 14.39 2.64
CA HIS A 135 -17.13 13.85 3.12
C HIS A 135 -17.13 13.62 4.63
N ALA A 136 -16.10 12.94 5.17
CA ALA A 136 -16.00 12.70 6.60
C ALA A 136 -15.97 13.99 7.43
N LYS A 137 -15.31 15.04 6.94
CA LYS A 137 -15.33 16.36 7.60
C LYS A 137 -16.71 17.00 7.55
N GLN A 138 -17.41 16.92 6.42
CA GLN A 138 -18.77 17.44 6.29
C GLN A 138 -19.72 16.71 7.25
N GLU A 139 -19.71 15.38 7.25
CA GLU A 139 -20.52 14.56 8.15
C GLU A 139 -20.21 14.85 9.62
N ALA A 140 -18.93 14.99 9.97
CA ALA A 140 -18.53 15.35 11.33
C ALA A 140 -19.11 16.71 11.75
N ASN A 141 -19.07 17.71 10.87
CA ASN A 141 -19.65 19.03 11.13
C ASN A 141 -21.17 18.95 11.29
N GLU A 142 -21.86 18.16 10.46
CA GLU A 142 -23.31 17.94 10.56
C GLU A 142 -23.68 17.23 11.87
N ILE A 143 -22.91 16.22 12.28
CA ILE A 143 -23.08 15.53 13.57
C ILE A 143 -22.90 16.50 14.73
N ILE A 144 -21.86 17.34 14.70
CA ILE A 144 -21.61 18.34 15.74
C ILE A 144 -22.76 19.36 15.80
N ALA A 145 -23.23 19.84 14.65
CA ALA A 145 -24.34 20.79 14.58
C ALA A 145 -25.63 20.17 15.15
N LYS A 146 -25.94 18.92 14.76
CA LYS A 146 -27.09 18.19 15.29
C LYS A 146 -26.97 17.92 16.79
N ALA A 147 -25.80 17.50 17.26
CA ALA A 147 -25.56 17.26 18.67
C ALA A 147 -25.71 18.53 19.52
N LYS A 148 -25.28 19.68 19.01
CA LYS A 148 -25.51 20.99 19.65
C LYS A 148 -26.99 21.31 19.73
N ALA A 149 -27.73 21.19 18.63
CA ALA A 149 -29.17 21.44 18.60
C ALA A 149 -29.93 20.50 19.55
N ASP A 150 -29.56 19.22 19.59
CA ASP A 150 -30.16 18.24 20.50
C ASP A 150 -29.82 18.55 21.97
N ALA A 151 -28.59 18.98 22.26
CA ALA A 151 -28.19 19.40 23.59
C ALA A 151 -28.97 20.64 24.06
N GLU A 152 -29.12 21.66 23.20
CA GLU A 152 -29.93 22.85 23.48
C GLU A 152 -31.39 22.46 23.76
N ASN A 153 -31.99 21.62 22.92
CA ASN A 153 -33.34 21.12 23.12
C ASN A 153 -33.50 20.35 24.44
N LEU A 154 -32.51 19.53 24.82
CA LEU A 154 -32.51 18.83 26.11
C LEU A 154 -32.42 19.81 27.28
N MET A 155 -31.59 20.84 27.18
CA MET A 155 -31.47 21.86 28.23
C MET A 155 -32.77 22.65 28.38
N THR A 156 -33.40 23.08 27.29
CA THR A 156 -34.70 23.76 27.33
C THR A 156 -35.78 22.89 27.97
N ARG A 157 -35.85 21.60 27.63
CA ARG A 157 -36.80 20.67 28.28
C ARG A 157 -36.51 20.51 29.77
N ARG A 158 -35.24 20.39 30.16
CA ARG A 158 -34.85 20.28 31.57
C ARG A 158 -35.17 21.55 32.35
N ALA A 159 -34.92 22.72 31.77
CA ALA A 159 -35.28 24.00 32.36
C ALA A 159 -36.79 24.08 32.60
N LYS A 160 -37.60 23.74 31.60
CA LYS A 160 -39.07 23.70 31.74
C LYS A 160 -39.53 22.73 32.83
N ILE A 161 -38.97 21.52 32.90
CA ILE A 161 -39.31 20.56 33.96
C ILE A 161 -38.94 21.11 35.35
N ALA A 162 -37.82 21.82 35.47
CA ALA A 162 -37.42 22.45 36.72
C ALA A 162 -38.37 23.59 37.10
N GLU A 163 -38.74 24.45 36.15
CA GLU A 163 -39.74 25.50 36.33
C GLU A 163 -41.09 24.93 36.76
N ASP A 164 -41.59 23.89 36.07
CA ASP A 164 -42.85 23.22 36.40
C ASP A 164 -42.81 22.61 37.82
N ARG A 165 -41.65 22.05 38.23
CA ARG A 165 -41.44 21.53 39.60
C ARG A 165 -41.42 22.63 40.64
N ILE A 166 -40.78 23.77 40.36
CA ILE A 166 -40.77 24.92 41.25
C ILE A 166 -42.20 25.44 41.44
N ALA A 167 -42.95 25.64 40.35
CA ALA A 167 -44.33 26.08 40.41
C ALA A 167 -45.21 25.11 41.22
N ALA A 168 -45.07 23.80 41.01
CA ALA A 168 -45.78 22.80 41.80
C ALA A 168 -45.41 22.85 43.29
N ALA A 169 -44.12 23.03 43.62
CA ALA A 169 -43.65 23.16 45.00
C ALA A 169 -44.15 24.47 45.65
N GLU A 170 -44.18 25.58 44.92
CA GLU A 170 -44.72 26.86 45.39
C GLU A 170 -46.22 26.75 45.72
N HIS A 171 -47.00 26.13 44.83
CA HIS A 171 -48.42 25.88 45.09
C HIS A 171 -48.62 25.00 46.32
N GLY A 172 -47.81 23.94 46.48
CA GLY A 172 -47.83 23.08 47.66
C GLY A 172 -47.50 23.84 48.95
N ALA A 173 -46.44 24.66 48.94
CA ALA A 173 -46.03 25.46 50.09
C ALA A 173 -47.10 26.50 50.49
N ILE A 174 -47.73 27.15 49.51
CA ILE A 174 -48.83 28.09 49.78
C ILE A 174 -50.02 27.37 50.40
N ALA A 175 -50.38 26.19 49.90
CA ALA A 175 -51.46 25.38 50.46
C ALA A 175 -51.15 24.98 51.92
N GLU A 176 -49.93 24.52 52.20
CA GLU A 176 -49.48 24.16 53.54
C GLU A 176 -49.52 25.34 54.52
N VAL A 177 -49.07 26.53 54.10
CA VAL A 177 -49.14 27.75 54.93
C VAL A 177 -50.59 28.12 55.24
N ARG A 178 -51.49 28.03 54.24
CA ARG A 178 -52.92 28.30 54.43
C ARG A 178 -53.56 27.31 55.39
N GLU A 179 -53.23 26.02 55.27
CA GLU A 179 -53.71 24.97 56.17
C GLU A 179 -53.25 25.23 57.61
N ARG A 180 -51.96 25.48 57.82
CA ARG A 180 -51.40 25.79 59.15
C ARG A 180 -52.03 27.06 59.76
N ALA A 181 -52.27 28.08 58.94
CA ALA A 181 -52.92 29.31 59.39
C ALA A 181 -54.40 29.08 59.76
N ALA A 182 -55.15 28.33 58.95
CA ALA A 182 -56.53 27.97 59.23
C ALA A 182 -56.64 27.13 60.51
N GLU A 183 -55.73 26.16 60.71
CA GLU A 183 -55.69 25.33 61.90
C GLU A 183 -55.32 26.13 63.15
N ALA A 184 -54.34 27.05 63.06
CA ALA A 184 -54.01 27.97 64.15
C ALA A 184 -55.19 28.91 64.50
N ALA A 185 -55.88 29.45 63.50
CA ALA A 185 -57.06 30.28 63.69
C ALA A 185 -58.21 29.49 64.34
N ALA A 186 -58.46 28.26 63.89
CA ALA A 186 -59.48 27.39 64.46
C ALA A 186 -59.18 27.04 65.93
N ARG A 187 -57.92 26.73 66.26
CA ARG A 187 -57.48 26.52 67.65
C ARG A 187 -57.67 27.75 68.51
N ALA A 188 -57.27 28.93 68.02
CA ALA A 188 -57.44 30.19 68.75
C ALA A 188 -58.94 30.51 68.98
N ALA A 189 -59.77 30.32 67.95
CA ALA A 189 -61.22 30.48 68.07
C ALA A 189 -61.81 29.50 69.10
N ALA A 190 -61.40 28.23 69.09
CA ALA A 190 -61.85 27.24 70.07
C ALA A 190 -61.48 27.64 71.51
N LEU A 191 -60.28 28.18 71.74
CA LEU A 191 -59.86 28.68 73.06
C LEU A 191 -60.69 29.89 73.50
N ILE A 192 -60.90 30.87 72.62
CA ILE A 192 -61.72 32.05 72.93
C ILE A 192 -63.16 31.64 73.23
N ILE A 193 -63.72 30.72 72.44
CA ILE A 193 -65.06 30.17 72.68
C ILE A 193 -65.09 29.50 74.06
N ALA A 194 -64.13 28.64 74.39
CA ALA A 194 -64.07 27.97 75.69
C ALA A 194 -63.95 28.94 76.88
N GLU A 195 -63.19 30.03 76.73
CA GLU A 195 -63.02 31.04 77.78
C GLU A 195 -64.25 31.96 77.94
N ARG A 196 -64.97 32.22 76.85
CA ARG A 196 -66.17 33.07 76.82
C ARG A 196 -67.48 32.29 76.96
N HIS A 197 -67.42 30.97 77.01
CA HIS A 197 -68.61 30.12 77.16
C HIS A 197 -69.10 30.15 78.60
N ASP A 198 -70.28 30.73 78.82
CA ASP A 198 -71.00 30.64 80.08
C ASP A 198 -72.40 30.04 79.86
N ALA A 199 -73.11 29.74 80.96
CA ALA A 199 -74.44 29.16 80.92
C ALA A 199 -75.49 30.07 80.25
N GLY A 200 -75.23 31.37 80.12
CA GLY A 200 -76.08 32.33 79.41
C GLY A 200 -75.93 32.21 77.89
N ALA A 201 -74.70 32.08 77.41
CA ALA A 201 -74.39 31.84 76.00
C ALA A 201 -74.98 30.50 75.50
N ASP A 202 -74.93 29.45 76.32
CA ASP A 202 -75.54 28.13 76.04
C ASP A 202 -77.05 28.23 75.79
N ARG A 203 -77.80 28.88 76.72
CA ARG A 203 -79.24 29.06 76.55
C ARG A 203 -79.57 29.83 75.28
N MET A 204 -78.84 30.90 74.99
CA MET A 204 -79.05 31.69 73.77
C MET A 204 -78.77 30.90 72.49
N MET A 205 -77.81 29.96 72.50
CA MET A 205 -77.56 29.07 71.35
C MET A 205 -78.67 28.04 71.18
N VAL A 206 -79.14 27.42 72.28
CA VAL A 206 -80.25 26.46 72.27
C VAL A 206 -81.53 27.12 71.75
N ASP A 207 -81.89 28.30 72.26
CA ASP A 207 -83.07 29.04 71.81
C ASP A 207 -82.99 29.40 70.31
N ARG A 208 -81.79 29.74 69.82
CA ARG A 208 -81.55 30.05 68.40
C ARG A 208 -81.62 28.81 67.51
N ALA A 209 -81.11 27.66 67.97
CA ALA A 209 -81.22 26.38 67.27
C ALA A 209 -82.68 25.89 67.21
N ILE A 210 -83.44 26.01 68.31
CA ILE A 210 -84.87 25.71 68.37
C ILE A 210 -85.64 26.63 67.41
N ALA A 211 -85.34 27.93 67.40
CA ALA A 211 -85.95 28.88 66.46
C ALA A 211 -85.57 28.62 64.99
N GLY A 212 -84.36 28.13 64.72
CA GLY A 212 -83.89 27.75 63.39
C GLY A 212 -84.57 26.50 62.84
N LEU A 213 -84.84 25.51 63.70
CA LEU A 213 -85.63 24.31 63.36
C LEU A 213 -87.11 24.64 63.11
N GLY A 214 -87.62 25.70 63.73
CA GLY A 214 -88.98 26.22 63.51
C GLY A 214 -89.15 27.05 62.24
N ARG A 215 -88.11 27.23 61.42
CA ARG A 215 -88.17 27.94 60.14
C ARG A 215 -88.36 26.92 59.00
N PRO A 216 -89.60 26.69 58.51
CA PRO A 216 -89.78 25.97 57.26
C PRO A 216 -89.08 26.76 56.15
N HIS A 217 -88.46 26.04 55.23
CA HIS A 217 -87.75 26.59 54.07
C HIS A 217 -88.64 27.56 53.29
#